data_AF-A0A7V5IHI1-F1
#
_entry.id   AF-A0A7V5IHI1-F1
#
_cell.length_a   1.000
_cell.length_b   1.000
_cell.length_c   1.000
_cell.angle_alpha   90.00
_cell.angle_beta   90.00
_cell.angle_gamma   90.00
#
_symmetry.space_group_name_H-M   'P 1'
#
loop_
_entity.id
_entity.type
_entity.pdbx_description
1 polymer ?
#
loop_
_entity_poly.entity_id
_entity_poly.type
_entity_poly.pdbx_seq_one_letter_code
_entity_poly.pdbx_strand_id
1 'polypeptide(L)'
;MSEDIYRTLMEHLGKVGIGYPQIDDFLEVLKKTITPEEAEIALGLPPRLPPLEVEAVEKIASRINKPVQEVEEVLERLSQKGFLYKQKTPDNKIGYAFIQIGFGIPQVFYWKGELTEKVKEI
;
A
#
# COMPACT_ATOMS: atom_id res chain seq x y z
N MET A 1 -2.67 22.22 2.20
CA MET A 1 -3.03 20.91 2.80
C MET A 1 -2.98 19.79 1.77
N SER A 2 -3.56 19.93 0.57
CA SER A 2 -3.49 18.88 -0.46
C SER A 2 -2.07 18.65 -1.00
N GLU A 3 -1.27 19.69 -1.24
CA GLU A 3 0.11 19.47 -1.70
C GLU A 3 0.95 18.69 -0.68
N ASP A 4 0.71 18.95 0.61
CA ASP A 4 1.39 18.31 1.74
C ASP A 4 1.01 16.82 1.86
N ILE A 5 -0.27 16.47 1.66
CA ILE A 5 -0.70 15.06 1.73
C ILE A 5 -0.06 14.21 0.63
N TYR A 6 0.09 14.75 -0.59
CA TYR A 6 0.72 14.01 -1.68
C TYR A 6 2.23 13.83 -1.48
N ARG A 7 2.92 14.83 -0.90
CA ARG A 7 4.34 14.68 -0.53
C ARG A 7 4.51 13.65 0.58
N THR A 8 3.65 13.70 1.60
CA THR A 8 3.62 12.71 2.68
C THR A 8 3.37 11.30 2.13
N LEU A 9 2.42 11.14 1.21
CA LEU A 9 2.17 9.87 0.54
C LEU A 9 3.38 9.42 -0.29
N MET A 10 4.02 10.31 -1.04
CA MET A 10 5.20 9.98 -1.83
C MET A 10 6.33 9.44 -0.93
N GLU A 11 6.63 10.11 0.19
CA GLU A 11 7.62 9.66 1.16
C GLU A 11 7.26 8.29 1.77
N HIS A 12 5.97 8.06 2.02
CA HIS A 12 5.47 6.77 2.50
C HIS A 12 5.68 5.65 1.47
N LEU A 13 5.36 5.92 0.21
CA LEU A 13 5.58 5.00 -0.91
C LEU A 13 7.07 4.73 -1.17
N GLY A 14 7.95 5.66 -0.82
CA GLY A 14 9.40 5.46 -0.84
C GLY A 14 9.87 4.32 0.08
N LYS A 15 9.05 3.92 1.04
CA LYS A 15 9.33 2.81 1.97
C LYS A 15 8.70 1.48 1.53
N VAL A 16 7.96 1.46 0.42
CA VAL A 16 7.26 0.27 -0.09
C VAL A 16 8.19 -0.60 -0.93
N GLY A 17 8.60 -1.75 -0.38
CA GLY A 17 9.58 -2.64 -1.03
C GLY A 17 10.86 -1.86 -1.37
N ILE A 18 11.24 -1.85 -2.65
CA ILE A 18 12.39 -1.07 -3.14
C ILE A 18 12.15 0.45 -3.21
N GLY A 19 10.92 0.89 -2.96
CA GLY A 19 10.49 2.29 -2.97
C GLY A 19 9.94 2.77 -4.32
N TYR A 20 8.94 3.64 -4.25
CA TYR A 20 8.46 4.40 -5.40
C TYR A 20 9.36 5.61 -5.70
N PRO A 21 9.37 6.11 -6.95
CA PRO A 21 10.17 7.29 -7.31
C PRO A 21 9.89 8.50 -6.40
N GLN A 22 10.94 9.17 -5.95
CA GLN A 22 10.87 10.36 -5.07
C GLN A 22 11.24 11.62 -5.86
N ILE A 23 10.51 11.88 -6.94
CA ILE A 23 10.76 13.00 -7.87
C ILE A 23 9.46 13.76 -8.16
N ASP A 24 9.57 15.05 -8.48
CA ASP A 24 8.41 15.93 -8.69
C ASP A 24 7.48 15.44 -9.82
N ASP A 25 8.03 14.84 -10.88
CA ASP A 25 7.21 14.26 -11.97
C ASP A 25 6.28 13.15 -11.46
N PHE A 26 6.75 12.33 -10.51
CA PHE A 26 5.92 11.30 -9.89
C PHE A 26 4.88 11.89 -8.93
N LEU A 27 5.23 12.96 -8.22
CA LEU A 27 4.28 13.71 -7.40
C LEU A 27 3.11 14.25 -8.25
N GLU A 28 3.39 14.76 -9.45
CA GLU A 28 2.36 15.21 -10.39
C GLU A 28 1.50 14.07 -10.93
N VAL A 29 2.04 12.85 -11.06
CA VAL A 29 1.24 11.65 -11.37
C VAL A 29 0.29 11.33 -10.22
N LEU A 30 0.78 11.31 -8.96
CA LEU A 30 -0.06 11.05 -7.78
C LEU A 30 -1.25 12.03 -7.71
N LYS A 31 -0.99 13.32 -7.91
CA LYS A 31 -2.03 14.38 -7.91
C LYS A 31 -3.10 14.18 -8.99
N LYS A 32 -2.76 13.58 -10.13
CA LYS A 32 -3.67 13.33 -11.25
C LYS A 32 -4.46 12.02 -11.11
N THR A 33 -3.91 11.04 -10.41
CA THR A 33 -4.47 9.68 -10.32
C THR A 33 -5.26 9.45 -9.04
N ILE A 34 -4.89 10.11 -7.94
CA ILE A 34 -5.40 9.84 -6.59
C ILE A 34 -5.99 11.11 -5.98
N THR A 35 -7.16 11.00 -5.34
CA THR A 35 -7.79 12.12 -4.64
C THR A 35 -7.11 12.39 -3.29
N PRO A 36 -7.28 13.58 -2.67
CA PRO A 36 -6.70 13.84 -1.35
C PRO A 36 -7.22 12.88 -0.26
N GLU A 37 -8.50 12.50 -0.33
CA GLU A 37 -9.11 11.50 0.56
C GLU A 37 -8.47 10.12 0.39
N GLU A 38 -8.30 9.67 -0.86
CA GLU A 38 -7.62 8.42 -1.15
C GLU A 38 -6.18 8.43 -0.65
N ALA A 39 -5.47 9.56 -0.77
CA ALA A 39 -4.12 9.71 -0.25
C ALA A 39 -4.07 9.62 1.28
N GLU A 40 -5.02 10.25 1.98
CA GLU A 40 -5.15 10.17 3.45
C GLU A 40 -5.38 8.72 3.91
N ILE A 41 -6.28 7.99 3.26
CA ILE A 41 -6.56 6.59 3.59
C ILE A 41 -5.38 5.69 3.21
N ALA A 42 -4.70 5.96 2.10
CA ALA A 42 -3.52 5.22 1.67
C ALA A 42 -2.36 5.29 2.69
N LEU A 43 -2.20 6.42 3.38
CA LEU A 43 -1.22 6.57 4.47
C LEU A 43 -1.51 5.64 5.66
N GLY A 44 -2.75 5.16 5.78
CA GLY A 44 -3.12 4.13 6.73
C GLY A 44 -2.53 2.76 6.44
N LEU A 45 -2.12 2.45 5.20
CA LEU A 45 -1.52 1.16 4.89
C LEU A 45 -0.08 1.05 5.41
N PRO A 46 0.35 -0.12 5.89
CA PRO A 46 1.74 -0.36 6.24
C PRO A 46 2.58 -0.36 4.96
N PRO A 47 3.70 0.39 4.90
CA PRO A 47 4.51 0.45 3.70
C PRO A 47 5.31 -0.85 3.50
N ARG A 48 5.57 -1.59 4.58
CA ARG A 48 6.25 -2.89 4.54
C ARG A 48 5.32 -3.97 5.05
N LEU A 49 4.99 -4.87 4.15
CA LEU A 49 4.37 -6.15 4.44
C LEU A 49 5.26 -7.24 3.85
N PRO A 50 5.29 -8.44 4.46
CA PRO A 50 5.93 -9.57 3.81
C PRO A 50 5.38 -9.79 2.40
N PRO A 51 6.17 -10.36 1.47
CA PRO A 51 5.73 -10.58 0.10
C PRO A 51 4.40 -11.34 0.03
N LEU A 52 3.47 -10.85 -0.80
CA LEU A 52 2.13 -11.42 -1.01
C LEU A 52 1.19 -11.35 0.21
N GLU A 53 1.61 -10.74 1.31
CA GLU A 53 0.72 -10.50 2.45
C GLU A 53 -0.03 -9.18 2.33
N VAL A 54 -1.29 -9.21 2.72
CA VAL A 54 -2.18 -8.06 2.81
C VAL A 54 -2.58 -7.79 4.24
N GLU A 55 -2.87 -6.53 4.56
CA GLU A 55 -3.42 -6.18 5.87
C GLU A 55 -4.95 -6.05 5.80
N ALA A 56 -5.63 -6.60 6.81
CA ALA A 56 -7.08 -6.54 6.95
C ALA A 56 -7.56 -5.09 7.08
N VAL A 57 -8.71 -4.78 6.47
CA VAL A 57 -9.30 -3.43 6.47
C VAL A 57 -9.50 -2.89 7.88
N GLU A 58 -9.91 -3.74 8.83
CA GLU A 58 -10.18 -3.30 10.20
C GLU A 58 -8.92 -2.80 10.91
N LYS A 59 -7.76 -3.37 10.61
CA LYS A 59 -6.47 -2.90 11.15
C LYS A 59 -6.07 -1.56 10.56
N ILE A 60 -6.25 -1.40 9.24
CA ILE A 60 -5.96 -0.15 8.52
C ILE A 60 -6.88 0.96 9.05
N ALA A 61 -8.18 0.70 9.15
CA ALA A 61 -9.19 1.65 9.63
C ALA A 61 -8.94 2.06 11.09
N SER A 62 -8.59 1.10 11.95
CA SER A 62 -8.22 1.36 13.35
C SER A 62 -6.99 2.28 13.46
N ARG A 63 -5.97 2.07 12.61
CA ARG A 63 -4.74 2.88 12.60
C ARG A 63 -4.99 4.36 12.30
N ILE A 64 -5.96 4.65 11.43
CA ILE A 64 -6.33 6.02 11.05
C ILE A 64 -7.59 6.52 11.74
N ASN A 65 -8.12 5.75 12.70
CA ASN A 65 -9.32 6.07 13.48
C ASN A 65 -10.53 6.48 12.60
N LYS A 66 -10.80 5.71 11.53
CA LYS A 66 -11.95 5.91 10.62
C LYS A 66 -12.89 4.70 10.61
N PRO A 67 -14.17 4.87 10.21
CA PRO A 67 -15.10 3.75 10.05
C PRO A 67 -14.61 2.73 9.02
N VAL A 68 -14.74 1.44 9.33
CA VAL A 68 -14.27 0.34 8.45
C VAL A 68 -14.89 0.42 7.06
N GLN A 69 -16.20 0.71 6.97
CA GLN A 69 -16.90 0.77 5.68
C GLN A 69 -16.38 1.90 4.79
N GLU A 70 -16.16 3.09 5.35
CA GLU A 70 -15.60 4.24 4.62
C GLU A 70 -14.21 3.90 4.08
N VAL A 71 -13.37 3.28 4.92
CA VAL A 71 -12.02 2.86 4.52
C VAL A 71 -12.07 1.79 3.44
N GLU A 72 -12.92 0.77 3.58
CA GLU A 72 -13.06 -0.31 2.59
C GLU A 72 -13.45 0.24 1.21
N GLU A 73 -14.44 1.14 1.16
CA GLU A 73 -14.90 1.74 -0.10
C GLU A 73 -13.76 2.48 -0.81
N VAL A 74 -12.93 3.20 -0.08
CA VAL A 74 -11.80 3.96 -0.65
C VAL A 74 -10.68 3.03 -1.11
N LEU A 75 -10.35 2.02 -0.29
CA LEU A 75 -9.35 1.00 -0.64
C LEU A 75 -9.77 0.20 -1.88
N GLU A 76 -11.07 -0.07 -2.03
CA GLU A 76 -11.61 -0.71 -3.24
C GLU A 76 -11.42 0.15 -4.48
N ARG A 77 -11.72 1.45 -4.41
CA ARG A 77 -11.45 2.39 -5.54
C ARG A 77 -9.98 2.42 -5.91
N LEU A 78 -9.10 2.46 -4.92
CA LEU A 78 -7.64 2.41 -5.14
C LEU A 78 -7.19 1.07 -5.75
N SER A 79 -7.81 -0.05 -5.36
CA SER A 79 -7.56 -1.35 -5.99
C SER A 79 -8.02 -1.39 -7.44
N GLN A 80 -9.18 -0.81 -7.76
CA GLN A 80 -9.70 -0.73 -9.13
C GLN A 80 -8.82 0.15 -10.04
N LYS A 81 -8.18 1.17 -9.48
CA LYS A 81 -7.17 2.00 -10.16
C LYS A 81 -5.82 1.29 -10.36
N GLY A 82 -5.65 0.08 -9.80
CA GLY A 82 -4.39 -0.66 -9.84
C GLY A 82 -3.31 -0.04 -8.94
N PHE A 83 -3.69 0.73 -7.91
CA PHE A 83 -2.74 1.29 -6.95
C PHE A 83 -2.48 0.34 -5.77
N LEU A 84 -3.51 -0.44 -5.41
CA LEU A 84 -3.44 -1.48 -4.40
C LEU A 84 -3.72 -2.84 -5.03
N TYR A 85 -3.17 -3.89 -4.43
CA TYR A 85 -3.64 -5.25 -4.66
C TYR A 85 -4.50 -5.71 -3.49
N LYS A 86 -5.52 -6.51 -3.81
CA LYS A 86 -6.53 -7.03 -2.89
C LYS A 86 -6.41 -8.54 -2.82
N GLN A 87 -6.39 -9.10 -1.61
CA GLN A 87 -6.38 -10.54 -1.39
C GLN A 87 -7.12 -10.88 -0.09
N LYS A 88 -7.36 -12.17 0.14
CA LYS A 88 -7.77 -12.64 1.46
C LYS A 88 -6.57 -12.80 2.38
N THR A 89 -6.70 -12.35 3.62
CA THR A 89 -5.78 -12.65 4.72
C THR A 89 -5.87 -14.14 5.12
N PRO A 90 -4.93 -14.66 5.94
CA PRO A 90 -5.00 -16.03 6.46
C PRO A 90 -6.28 -16.35 7.24
N ASP A 91 -6.89 -15.34 7.88
CA ASP A 91 -8.19 -15.45 8.58
C ASP A 91 -9.40 -15.22 7.64
N ASN A 92 -9.21 -15.28 6.32
CA ASN A 92 -10.24 -15.21 5.28
C ASN A 92 -11.00 -13.87 5.23
N LYS A 93 -10.39 -12.79 5.75
CA LYS A 93 -10.90 -11.41 5.61
C LYS A 93 -10.34 -10.75 4.37
N ILE A 94 -11.00 -9.69 3.91
CA ILE A 94 -10.48 -8.86 2.83
C ILE A 94 -9.30 -8.04 3.36
N GLY A 95 -8.18 -8.04 2.64
CA GLY A 95 -7.03 -7.20 2.92
C GLY A 95 -6.48 -6.53 1.68
N TYR A 96 -5.73 -5.46 1.92
CA TYR A 96 -5.12 -4.62 0.89
C TYR A 96 -3.64 -4.39 1.19
N ALA A 97 -2.86 -4.16 0.13
CA ALA A 97 -1.48 -3.73 0.22
C ALA A 97 -1.07 -2.97 -1.05
N PHE A 98 -0.01 -2.15 -0.96
CA PHE A 98 0.55 -1.47 -2.12
C PHE A 98 1.11 -2.47 -3.12
N ILE A 99 0.95 -2.18 -4.41
CA ILE A 99 1.69 -2.89 -5.45
C ILE A 99 3.17 -2.53 -5.30
N GLN A 100 4.08 -3.51 -5.31
CA GLN A 100 5.51 -3.24 -5.26
C GLN A 100 6.07 -3.06 -6.67
N ILE A 101 6.82 -1.98 -6.93
CA ILE A 101 7.55 -1.82 -8.20
C ILE A 101 8.66 -2.88 -8.26
N GLY A 102 8.81 -3.53 -9.42
CA GLY A 102 9.77 -4.62 -9.57
C GLY A 102 9.30 -5.94 -8.96
N PHE A 103 7.98 -6.12 -8.77
CA PHE A 103 7.35 -7.39 -8.41
C PHE A 103 7.90 -8.50 -9.32
N GLY A 104 8.64 -9.42 -8.72
CA GLY A 104 9.46 -10.40 -9.43
C GLY A 104 10.87 -10.50 -8.87
N ILE A 105 11.57 -9.39 -8.65
CA ILE A 105 12.96 -9.43 -8.17
C ILE A 105 13.07 -9.99 -6.74
N PRO A 106 12.26 -9.55 -5.75
CA PRO A 106 12.21 -10.22 -4.45
C PRO A 106 11.76 -11.68 -4.59
N GLN A 107 10.79 -11.97 -5.46
CA GLN A 107 10.29 -13.34 -5.67
C GLN A 107 11.34 -14.26 -6.30
N VAL A 108 12.26 -13.77 -7.13
CA VAL A 108 13.37 -14.53 -7.70
C VAL A 108 14.31 -15.02 -6.59
N PHE A 109 14.58 -14.19 -5.58
CA PHE A 109 15.42 -14.58 -4.44
C PHE A 109 14.68 -15.49 -3.44
N TYR A 110 13.35 -15.39 -3.37
CA TYR A 110 12.52 -16.06 -2.36
C TYR A 110 11.49 -17.03 -2.93
N TRP A 111 11.71 -17.54 -4.15
CA TRP A 111 10.76 -18.36 -4.94
C TRP A 111 10.37 -19.69 -4.26
N LYS A 112 10.99 -20.04 -3.13
CA LYS A 112 10.51 -21.13 -2.27
C LYS A 112 9.20 -20.80 -1.54
N GLY A 113 8.77 -19.53 -1.55
CA GLY A 113 7.55 -19.09 -0.85
C GLY A 113 7.67 -19.14 0.68
N GLU A 114 8.89 -19.17 1.20
CA GLU A 114 9.16 -19.29 2.64
C GLU A 114 9.22 -17.89 3.29
N LEU A 115 8.32 -17.63 4.25
CA LEU A 115 8.35 -16.44 5.11
C LEU A 115 9.41 -16.60 6.20
N THR A 116 10.62 -16.13 5.96
CA THR A 116 11.74 -16.12 6.92
C THR A 116 11.96 -14.73 7.52
N GLU A 117 12.69 -14.60 8.63
CA GLU A 117 13.02 -13.28 9.20
C GLU A 117 13.74 -12.38 8.20
N LYS A 118 14.63 -12.96 7.38
CA LYS A 118 15.33 -12.24 6.30
C LYS A 118 14.39 -11.68 5.22
N VAL A 119 13.26 -12.34 4.98
CA VAL A 119 12.24 -11.89 4.01
C VAL A 119 11.47 -10.68 4.53
N LYS A 120 11.37 -10.51 5.86
CA LYS A 120 10.69 -9.36 6.48
C LYS A 120 11.53 -8.08 6.50
N GLU A 121 12.84 -8.18 6.23
CA GLU A 121 13.79 -7.06 6.29
C GLU A 121 13.90 -6.25 4.99
N ILE A 122 13.29 -6.73 3.90
CA ILE A 122 13.36 -6.18 2.54
C ILE A 122 12.03 -5.52 2.18
#